data_AF-A0A482Z349-F1
#
_entry.id   AF-A0A482Z349-F1
#
_cell.length_a   1.000
_cell.length_b   1.000
_cell.length_c   1.000
_cell.angle_alpha   90.00
_cell.angle_beta   90.00
_cell.angle_gamma   90.00
#
_symmetry.space_group_name_H-M   'P 1'
#
loop_
_entity.id
_entity.type
_entity.pdbx_description
1 polymer ?
#
loop_
_entity_poly.entity_id
_entity_poly.type
_entity_poly.pdbx_seq_one_letter_code
_entity_poly.pdbx_strand_id
1 'polypeptide(L)' 'MAQLHFYIPDLIADKIKIKAEHAHLSVSKYLAELAKREVTNEWPEDYFEKLGKWEGETLQRPSQGTLEKRESID' A
#
# COMPACT_ATOMS: atom_id res chain seq x y z
N MET A 1 -24.03 -2.01 -6.20
CA MET A 1 -22.72 -2.14 -6.87
C MET A 1 -22.80 -1.42 -8.19
N ALA A 2 -21.79 -0.62 -8.55
CA ALA A 2 -21.69 -0.07 -9.90
C ALA A 2 -21.25 -1.19 -10.86
N GLN A 3 -21.82 -1.22 -12.06
CA GLN A 3 -21.43 -2.16 -13.11
C GLN A 3 -20.60 -1.41 -14.15
N LEU A 4 -19.44 -1.97 -14.50
CA LEU A 4 -18.50 -1.38 -15.46
C LEU A 4 -18.35 -2.30 -16.67
N HIS A 5 -18.34 -1.71 -17.86
CA HIS A 5 -18.08 -2.39 -19.12
C HIS A 5 -16.80 -1.81 -19.72
N PHE A 6 -15.87 -2.69 -20.12
CA PHE A 6 -14.57 -2.30 -20.65
C PHE A 6 -14.41 -2.81 -22.08
N TYR A 7 -13.82 -1.98 -22.93
CA TYR A 7 -13.34 -2.37 -24.25
C TYR A 7 -11.83 -2.37 -24.21
N ILE A 8 -11.24 -3.55 -24.38
CA ILE A 8 -9.79 -3.76 -24.37
C ILE A 8 -9.42 -4.70 -25.51
N PRO A 9 -8.19 -4.62 -26.06
CA PRO A 9 -7.73 -5.59 -27.04
C PRO A 9 -7.73 -7.02 -26.48
N ASP A 10 -8.03 -8.00 -27.33
CA ASP A 10 -8.12 -9.42 -26.94
C ASP A 10 -6.84 -9.92 -26.24
N LEU A 11 -5.67 -9.50 -26.75
CA LEU A 11 -4.37 -9.83 -26.14
C LEU A 11 -4.27 -9.38 -24.67
N ILE A 12 -4.90 -8.25 -24.32
CA ILE A 12 -4.92 -7.75 -22.94
C ILE A 12 -5.94 -8.54 -22.12
N ALA A 13 -7.10 -8.84 -22.69
CA ALA A 13 -8.11 -9.67 -22.03
C ALA A 13 -7.56 -11.06 -21.66
N ASP A 14 -6.78 -11.68 -22.55
CA ASP A 14 -6.17 -12.99 -22.29
C ASP A 14 -5.09 -12.92 -21.22
N LYS A 15 -4.26 -11.87 -21.20
CA LYS A 15 -3.31 -11.64 -20.11
C LYS A 15 -4.01 -11.47 -18.76
N ILE A 16 -5.17 -10.80 -18.73
CA ILE A 16 -5.97 -10.65 -17.50
C ILE A 16 -6.52 -12.01 -17.04
N LYS A 17 -7.03 -12.84 -17.96
CA LYS A 17 -7.51 -14.21 -17.63
C LYS A 17 -6.40 -15.03 -16.98
N ILE A 18 -5.22 -15.06 -17.59
CA ILE A 18 -4.05 -15.79 -17.07
C ILE A 18 -3.69 -15.30 -15.65
N LYS A 19 -3.63 -13.98 -15.44
CA LYS A 19 -3.34 -13.41 -14.12
C LYS A 19 -4.42 -13.76 -13.08
N ALA A 20 -5.69 -13.76 -13.47
CA ALA A 20 -6.80 -14.14 -12.60
C ALA A 20 -6.72 -15.63 -12.21
N GLU A 21 -6.40 -16.51 -13.16
CA GLU A 21 -6.18 -17.95 -12.92
C GLU A 21 -5.02 -18.19 -11.94
N HIS A 22 -3.87 -17.52 -12.14
CA HIS A 22 -2.74 -17.61 -11.20
C HIS A 22 -3.08 -17.11 -9.80
N ALA A 23 -4.03 -16.18 -9.67
CA ALA A 23 -4.53 -15.70 -8.39
C ALA A 23 -5.66 -16.56 -7.80
N HIS A 24 -6.09 -17.63 -8.50
CA HIS A 24 -7.26 -18.43 -8.17
C HIS A 24 -8.56 -17.61 -8.02
N LEU A 25 -8.73 -16.59 -8.87
CA LEU A 25 -9.89 -15.70 -8.88
C LEU A 25 -10.61 -15.76 -10.23
N SER A 26 -11.91 -15.47 -10.23
CA SER A 26 -12.62 -15.15 -11.48
C SER A 26 -12.12 -13.81 -12.04
N VAL A 27 -12.23 -13.61 -13.36
CA VAL A 27 -11.82 -12.37 -14.03
C VAL A 27 -12.47 -11.14 -13.40
N SER A 28 -13.78 -11.19 -13.15
CA SER A 28 -14.52 -10.06 -12.55
C SER A 28 -14.03 -9.75 -11.14
N LYS A 29 -13.75 -10.78 -10.32
CA LYS A 29 -13.23 -10.60 -8.96
C LYS A 29 -11.80 -10.07 -8.97
N TYR A 30 -10.95 -10.60 -9.86
CA TYR A 30 -9.59 -10.12 -10.06
C TYR A 30 -9.55 -8.63 -10.44
N LEU A 31 -10.40 -8.22 -11.38
CA LEU A 31 -10.51 -6.81 -11.79
C LEU A 31 -11.05 -5.91 -10.68
N ALA A 32 -12.02 -6.38 -9.89
CA ALA A 32 -12.53 -5.64 -8.75
C ALA A 32 -11.44 -5.41 -7.68
N GLU A 33 -10.64 -6.43 -7.36
CA GLU A 33 -9.52 -6.32 -6.44
C GLU A 33 -8.42 -5.40 -6.99
N LEU A 34 -8.12 -5.48 -8.28
CA LEU A 34 -7.16 -4.60 -8.94
C LEU A 34 -7.63 -3.14 -8.88
N ALA A 35 -8.89 -2.86 -9.23
CA ALA A 35 -9.47 -1.54 -9.15
C ALA A 35 -9.49 -1.01 -7.70
N LYS A 36 -9.78 -1.87 -6.72
CA LYS A 36 -9.70 -1.50 -5.30
C LYS A 36 -8.29 -1.03 -4.96
N ARG A 37 -7.27 -1.86 -5.24
CA ARG A 37 -5.85 -1.54 -4.96
C ARG A 37 -5.37 -0.26 -5.62
N GLU A 38 -5.76 0.00 -6.86
CA GLU A 38 -5.33 1.21 -7.58
C GLU A 38 -6.02 2.49 -7.10
N VAL A 39 -7.29 2.40 -6.67
CA VAL A 39 -8.04 3.56 -6.20
C VAL A 39 -7.76 3.84 -4.72
N THR A 40 -7.58 2.80 -3.90
CA THR A 40 -7.18 2.96 -2.51
C THR A 40 -5.67 3.13 -2.46
N ASN A 41 -5.19 4.37 -2.58
CA ASN A 41 -3.80 4.73 -2.30
C ASN A 41 -3.52 4.75 -0.78
N GLU A 42 -4.10 3.81 -0.07
CA GLU A 42 -4.10 3.69 1.39
C GLU A 42 -3.43 2.38 1.77
N TRP A 43 -2.63 2.42 2.84
CA TRP A 43 -2.09 1.21 3.42
C TRP A 43 -3.23 0.29 3.87
N PRO A 44 -3.08 -1.04 3.79
CA PRO A 44 -4.04 -1.96 4.41
C PRO A 44 -4.36 -1.54 5.84
N GLU A 45 -5.61 -1.68 6.29
CA GLU A 45 -6.05 -1.26 7.63
C GLU A 45 -5.14 -1.80 8.75
N ASP A 46 -4.56 -2.98 8.54
CA ASP A 46 -3.70 -3.70 9.47
C ASP A 46 -2.20 -3.52 9.21
N TYR A 47 -1.80 -2.66 8.27
CA TYR A 47 -0.40 -2.46 7.90
C TYR A 47 0.46 -2.00 9.08
N PHE A 48 0.01 -0.99 9.82
CA PHE A 48 0.75 -0.50 10.98
C PHE A 48 0.76 -1.51 12.12
N GLU A 49 -0.31 -2.27 12.33
CA GLU A 49 -0.35 -3.31 13.36
C GLU A 49 0.58 -4.50 13.05
N LYS A 50 0.76 -4.83 11.77
CA LYS A 50 1.57 -5.97 11.33
C LYS A 50 3.04 -5.64 11.05
N LEU A 51 3.32 -4.43 10.54
CA LEU A 51 4.64 -4.08 10.00
C LEU A 51 5.17 -2.72 10.47
N GLY A 52 4.29 -1.81 10.91
CA GLY A 52 4.66 -0.46 11.35
C GLY A 52 4.80 -0.32 12.86
N LYS A 53 4.50 -1.37 13.63
CA LYS A 53 4.51 -1.34 15.08
C LYS A 53 5.89 -1.71 15.59
N TRP A 54 6.37 -0.92 16.54
CA TRP A 54 7.52 -1.29 17.32
C TRP A 54 7.16 -2.47 18.23
N GLU A 55 7.80 -3.62 18.03
CA GLU A 55 7.58 -4.84 18.82
C GLU A 55 8.41 -4.90 20.11
N GLY A 56 9.34 -3.96 20.32
CA GLY A 56 10.23 -3.94 21.47
C GLY A 56 9.71 -3.13 22.66
N GLU A 57 10.56 -2.96 23.67
CA GLU A 57 10.27 -2.12 24.84
C GLU A 57 10.02 -0.65 24.45
N THR A 58 9.19 0.06 25.22
CA THR A 58 8.88 1.48 24.99
C THR A 58 10.14 2.29 24.73
N LEU A 59 10.24 2.88 23.54
CA LEU A 59 11.36 3.74 23.15
C LEU A 59 11.51 4.90 24.13
N GLN A 60 12.55 4.87 24.96
CA GLN A 60 12.92 5.97 25.84
C GLN A 60 13.85 6.91 25.08
N ARG A 61 13.44 8.17 24.91
CA ARG A 61 14.32 9.18 24.36
C ARG A 61 15.45 9.44 25.37
N PRO A 62 16.73 9.28 24.99
CA PRO A 62 17.83 9.62 25.88
C PRO A 62 17.88 11.13 26.14
N SER A 63 18.52 11.52 27.23
CA SER A 63 18.74 12.93 27.59
C SER A 63 19.39 13.68 26.42
N GLN A 64 18.83 14.81 26.02
CA GLN A 64 19.24 15.59 24.83
C GLN A 64 20.56 16.36 25.00
N GLY A 65 21.26 16.21 26.14
CA GLY A 65 22.51 16.90 26.40
C GLY A 65 22.39 18.42 26.40
N THR A 66 23.52 19.10 26.24
CA THR A 66 23.60 20.56 26.17
C THR A 66 23.47 21.02 24.72
N LEU A 67 22.74 22.11 24.50
CA LEU A 67 22.62 22.73 23.19
C LEU A 67 23.99 23.21 22.69
N GLU A 68 24.25 23.00 21.40
CA GLU A 68 25.37 23.60 20.67
C GLU A 68 25.25 25.13 20.75
N LYS A 69 26.33 25.83 21.12
CA LYS A 69 26.42 27.30 21.00
C LYS A 69 27.10 27.63 19.69
N ARG A 70 26.38 28.30 18.79
CA ARG A 70 26.93 28.85 17.55
C ARG A 70 27.33 30.30 17.75
N GLU A 71 28.41 30.71 17.11
CA GLU A 71 28.79 32.12 17.05
C GLU A 71 27.72 32.91 16.31
N SER A 72 27.32 34.05 16.86
CA SER A 72 26.51 35.04 16.17
C SER A 72 27.37 35.79 15.18
N ILE A 73 26.86 35.99 13.96
CA ILE A 73 27.46 36.92 13.01
C ILE A 73 26.89 38.30 13.36
N ASP A 74 27.73 39.16 13.93
CA ASP A 74 27.47 40.60 14.04
C ASP A 74 27.71 41.31 12.71
#